data_AF-A0A7W1BGI0-F1
#
_entry.id   AF-A0A7W1BGI0-F1
#
_cell.length_a   1.000
_cell.length_b   1.000
_cell.length_c   1.000
_cell.angle_alpha   90.00
_cell.angle_beta   90.00
_cell.angle_gamma   90.00
#
_symmetry.space_group_name_H-M   'P 1'
#
loop_
_entity.id
_entity.type
_entity.pdbx_description
1 polymer ?
#
loop_
_entity_poly.entity_id
_entity_poly.type
_entity_poly.pdbx_seq_one_letter_code
_entity_poly.pdbx_strand_id
1 'polypeptide(L)'
;MTWIVESDEWGAGPSVLATDTLVRIRAILEESPVIVEHRFYRGASAPMRLIFEGYEDFLNHVKLQSRPGDHFLIWRYDELCRDDNKVEDAKLPDLQGRVPKHGPY
;
A
#
# COMPACT_ATOMS: atom_id res chain seq x y z
N MET A 1 -8.98 16.26 -14.79
CA MET A 1 -10.33 16.03 -15.36
C MET A 1 -10.84 14.72 -14.78
N THR A 2 -11.97 14.75 -14.08
CA THR A 2 -12.59 13.54 -13.51
C THR A 2 -13.52 12.94 -14.56
N TRP A 3 -13.42 11.63 -14.77
CA TRP A 3 -14.32 10.90 -15.66
C TRP A 3 -15.49 10.40 -14.83
N ILE A 4 -16.70 10.92 -15.06
CA ILE A 4 -17.91 10.38 -14.46
C ILE A 4 -18.65 9.64 -15.58
N VAL A 5 -18.84 8.33 -15.41
CA VAL A 5 -19.53 7.48 -16.38
C VAL A 5 -20.75 6.89 -15.69
N GLU A 6 -21.94 7.09 -16.27
CA GLU A 6 -23.21 6.69 -15.65
C GLU A 6 -23.28 5.19 -15.34
N SER A 7 -22.71 4.34 -16.20
CA SER A 7 -22.66 2.88 -16.01
C SER A 7 -21.87 2.43 -14.78
N ASP A 8 -21.04 3.32 -14.23
CA ASP A 8 -20.18 3.02 -13.08
C ASP A 8 -20.86 3.46 -11.77
N GLU A 9 -22.15 3.86 -11.83
CA GLU A 9 -23.05 4.08 -10.69
C GLU A 9 -22.44 4.98 -9.59
N TRP A 10 -21.85 6.10 -10.00
CA TRP A 10 -21.24 7.07 -9.08
C TRP A 10 -22.24 7.54 -8.02
N GLY A 11 -21.90 7.37 -6.75
CA GLY A 11 -22.76 7.70 -5.62
C GLY A 11 -22.02 7.70 -4.29
N ALA A 12 -22.78 7.75 -3.19
CA ALA A 12 -22.21 7.63 -1.85
C ALA A 12 -21.69 6.20 -1.62
N GLY A 13 -20.49 6.07 -1.05
CA GLY A 13 -19.87 4.77 -0.80
C GLY A 13 -18.62 4.87 0.08
N PRO A 14 -17.93 3.73 0.31
CA PRO A 14 -16.68 3.70 1.06
C PRO A 14 -15.64 4.63 0.43
N SER A 15 -14.98 5.43 1.28
CA SER A 15 -13.98 6.40 0.84
C SER A 15 -12.70 6.25 1.67
N VAL A 16 -11.56 6.28 0.98
CA VAL A 16 -10.24 6.34 1.64
C VAL A 16 -10.08 7.64 2.45
N LEU A 17 -10.85 8.69 2.10
CA LEU A 17 -10.87 9.97 2.81
C LEU A 17 -11.90 10.03 3.94
N ALA A 18 -12.67 8.97 4.18
CA ALA A 18 -13.60 8.94 5.30
C ALA A 18 -12.84 9.01 6.63
N THR A 19 -13.34 9.79 7.59
CA THR A 19 -12.66 10.02 8.89
C THR A 19 -12.33 8.72 9.61
N ASP A 20 -13.27 7.79 9.70
CA ASP A 20 -13.06 6.50 10.37
C ASP A 20 -12.01 5.63 9.66
N THR A 21 -11.93 5.71 8.33
CA THR A 21 -10.89 5.03 7.54
C THR A 21 -9.52 5.62 7.84
N LEU A 22 -9.39 6.95 7.83
CA LEU A 22 -8.13 7.64 8.11
C LEU A 22 -7.66 7.41 9.55
N VAL A 23 -8.57 7.44 10.54
CA VAL A 23 -8.26 7.14 11.94
C VAL A 23 -7.73 5.71 12.09
N ARG A 24 -8.36 4.74 11.42
CA ARG A 24 -7.92 3.33 11.46
C ARG A 24 -6.56 3.14 10.83
N ILE A 25 -6.32 3.74 9.65
CA ILE A 25 -5.02 3.65 8.97
C ILE A 25 -3.92 4.30 9.81
N ARG A 26 -4.20 5.44 10.44
CA ARG A 26 -3.27 6.09 11.35
C ARG A 26 -2.89 5.17 12.51
N ALA A 27 -3.88 4.57 13.17
CA ALA A 27 -3.63 3.66 14.30
C ALA A 27 -2.78 2.44 13.89
N ILE A 28 -3.04 1.87 12.70
CA ILE A 28 -2.23 0.77 12.17
C ILE A 28 -0.77 1.22 11.97
N LEU A 29 -0.56 2.40 11.39
CA LEU A 29 0.76 2.95 11.09
C LEU A 29 1.59 3.29 12.33
N GLU A 30 0.98 3.44 13.51
CA GLU A 30 1.72 3.55 14.77
C GLU A 30 2.37 2.21 15.20
N GLU A 31 1.91 1.09 14.64
CA GLU A 31 2.33 -0.27 15.03
C GLU A 31 3.09 -0.99 13.91
N SER A 32 2.64 -0.84 12.66
CA SER A 32 3.16 -1.56 11.50
C SER A 32 2.99 -0.73 10.23
N PRO A 33 3.93 -0.83 9.26
CA PRO A 33 3.71 -0.32 7.93
C PRO A 33 2.44 -0.88 7.29
N VAL A 34 1.91 -0.17 6.29
CA VAL A 34 0.82 -0.64 5.44
C VAL A 34 1.29 -0.82 4.00
N ILE A 35 0.81 -1.88 3.37
CA ILE A 35 0.96 -2.11 1.93
C ILE A 35 -0.28 -1.54 1.25
N VAL A 36 -0.08 -0.74 0.21
CA VAL A 36 -1.16 -0.12 -0.56
C VAL A 36 -1.04 -0.53 -2.02
N GLU A 37 -2.11 -1.06 -2.57
CA GLU A 37 -2.30 -1.17 -4.02
C GLU A 37 -3.26 -0.07 -4.48
N HIS A 38 -2.73 0.86 -5.27
CA HIS A 38 -3.45 1.98 -5.86
C HIS A 38 -3.79 1.67 -7.33
N ARG A 39 -5.08 1.57 -7.63
CA ARG A 39 -5.62 1.29 -8.96
C ARG A 39 -6.23 2.56 -9.54
N PHE A 40 -5.72 2.99 -10.70
CA PHE A 40 -6.16 4.19 -11.37
C PHE A 40 -7.48 3.97 -12.10
N TYR A 41 -8.50 4.74 -11.76
CA TYR A 41 -9.81 4.63 -12.40
C TYR A 41 -9.76 5.10 -13.84
N ARG A 42 -10.10 4.18 -14.76
CA ARG A 42 -9.92 4.35 -16.21
C ARG A 42 -8.50 4.76 -16.60
N GLY A 43 -7.51 4.46 -15.75
CA GLY A 43 -6.11 4.53 -16.11
C GLY A 43 -5.74 3.29 -16.91
N ALA A 44 -5.25 3.47 -18.14
CA ALA A 44 -4.68 2.38 -18.94
C ALA A 44 -3.27 2.02 -18.42
N SER A 45 -3.15 1.73 -17.13
CA SER A 45 -1.89 1.43 -16.45
C SER A 45 -2.08 0.31 -15.43
N ALA A 46 -1.00 -0.40 -15.14
CA ALA A 46 -0.99 -1.39 -14.06
C ALA A 46 -1.18 -0.71 -12.69
N PRO A 47 -1.74 -1.43 -11.69
CA PRO A 47 -1.80 -0.95 -10.32
C PRO A 47 -0.42 -0.60 -9.78
N MET A 48 -0.34 0.49 -9.02
CA MET A 48 0.87 0.87 -8.30
C MET A 48 0.86 0.25 -6.91
N ARG A 49 1.98 -0.33 -6.49
CA ARG A 49 2.13 -0.95 -5.17
C ARG A 49 3.17 -0.20 -4.36
N LEU A 50 2.79 0.22 -3.16
CA LEU A 50 3.57 1.08 -2.28
C LEU A 50 3.52 0.51 -0.85
N ILE A 51 4.56 0.82 -0.06
CA ILE A 51 4.58 0.56 1.37
C ILE A 51 4.74 1.91 2.05
N PHE A 52 3.91 2.17 3.07
CA PHE A 52 3.98 3.37 3.87
C PHE A 52 4.28 3.00 5.32
N GLU A 53 5.26 3.68 5.90
CA GLU A 53 5.62 3.55 7.32
C GLU A 53 5.07 4.71 8.16
N GLY A 54 4.66 5.81 7.52
CA GLY A 54 4.18 7.01 8.17
C GLY A 54 2.84 7.50 7.62
N TYR A 55 1.98 7.99 8.52
CA TYR A 55 0.65 8.48 8.17
C TYR A 55 0.68 9.69 7.22
N GLU A 56 1.60 10.64 7.44
CA GLU A 56 1.65 11.85 6.61
C GLU A 56 2.07 11.54 5.17
N ASP A 57 2.99 10.59 4.95
CA ASP A 57 3.39 10.17 3.61
C ASP A 57 2.26 9.47 2.87
N PHE A 58 1.52 8.59 3.57
CA PHE A 58 0.30 7.98 3.05
C PHE A 58 -0.73 9.04 2.65
N LEU A 59 -1.00 10.01 3.53
CA LEU A 59 -2.00 11.04 3.27
C LEU A 59 -1.57 11.97 2.12
N ASN A 60 -0.28 12.30 2.04
CA ASN A 60 0.27 13.09 0.95
C ASN A 60 0.15 12.35 -0.38
N HIS A 61 0.42 11.04 -0.40
CA HIS A 61 0.19 10.21 -1.58
C HIS A 61 -1.27 10.26 -2.04
N VAL A 62 -2.21 10.03 -1.12
CA VAL A 62 -3.65 10.08 -1.43
C VAL A 62 -4.03 11.45 -2.00
N LYS A 63 -3.55 12.55 -1.42
CA LYS A 63 -3.92 13.91 -1.86
C LYS A 63 -3.27 14.33 -3.18
N LEU A 64 -2.01 13.96 -3.41
CA LEU A 64 -1.20 14.50 -4.51
C LEU A 64 -1.18 13.59 -5.74
N GLN A 65 -1.32 12.28 -5.55
CA GLN A 65 -1.12 11.28 -6.61
C GLN A 65 -2.40 10.57 -7.05
N SER A 66 -3.55 10.93 -6.47
CA SER A 66 -4.82 10.24 -6.72
C SER A 66 -5.83 11.15 -7.39
N ARG A 67 -6.81 10.53 -8.04
CA ARG A 67 -7.94 11.16 -8.71
C ARG A 67 -9.25 10.57 -8.19
N PRO A 68 -10.35 11.32 -8.23
CA PRO A 68 -11.65 10.75 -7.88
C PRO A 68 -11.94 9.51 -8.74
N GLY A 69 -12.44 8.46 -8.08
CA GLY A 69 -12.69 7.15 -8.68
C GLY A 69 -11.57 6.14 -8.44
N ASP A 70 -10.33 6.57 -8.18
CA ASP A 70 -9.22 5.67 -7.91
C ASP A 70 -9.50 4.75 -6.72
N HIS A 71 -9.06 3.50 -6.81
CA HIS A 71 -9.35 2.46 -5.83
C HIS A 71 -8.10 2.09 -5.04
N PHE A 72 -8.24 2.03 -3.72
CA PHE A 72 -7.18 1.71 -2.77
C PHE A 72 -7.49 0.40 -2.06
N LEU A 73 -6.58 -0.55 -2.17
CA LEU A 73 -6.57 -1.74 -1.33
C LEU A 73 -5.41 -1.62 -0.35
N ILE A 74 -5.67 -1.87 0.93
CA ILE A 74 -4.72 -1.60 2.01
C ILE A 74 -4.65 -2.82 2.91
N TRP A 75 -3.44 -3.30 3.16
CA TRP A 75 -3.15 -4.42 4.06
C TRP A 75 -2.13 -3.99 5.11
N ARG A 76 -2.21 -4.58 6.30
CA ARG A 76 -1.12 -4.44 7.26
C ARG A 76 0.08 -5.26 6.80
N TYR A 77 1.28 -4.69 6.92
CA TYR A 77 2.50 -5.37 6.51
C TYR A 77 2.76 -6.62 7.38
N ASP A 78 2.63 -6.50 8.71
CA ASP A 78 2.82 -7.60 9.67
C ASP A 78 1.83 -8.76 9.47
N GLU A 79 0.62 -8.48 9.01
CA GLU A 79 -0.36 -9.53 8.70
C GLU A 79 -0.11 -10.19 7.34
N LEU A 80 0.47 -9.50 6.37
CA LEU A 80 0.64 -10.01 5.01
C LEU A 80 2.05 -10.54 4.71
N CYS A 81 3.10 -9.99 5.31
CA CYS A 81 4.49 -10.36 5.06
C CYS A 81 5.03 -11.18 6.24
N ARG A 82 4.78 -12.49 6.21
CA ARG A 82 5.05 -13.42 7.30
C ARG A 82 6.00 -14.52 6.85
N ASP A 83 6.69 -15.16 7.79
CA ASP A 83 7.64 -16.22 7.48
C ASP A 83 7.02 -17.40 6.71
N ASP A 84 5.75 -17.72 6.98
CA ASP A 84 5.01 -18.82 6.35
C ASP A 84 4.60 -18.54 4.90
N ASN A 85 4.73 -17.29 4.42
CA ASN A 85 4.36 -16.91 3.05
C ASN A 85 5.46 -16.17 2.28
N LYS A 86 6.69 -16.16 2.81
CA LYS A 86 7.87 -15.76 2.03
C LYS A 86 8.04 -16.67 0.82
N VAL A 87 8.37 -16.07 -0.32
CA VAL A 87 8.75 -16.84 -1.52
C VAL A 87 10.16 -17.41 -1.35
N GLU A 88 11.08 -16.58 -0.85
CA GLU A 88 12.48 -16.95 -0.61
C GLU A 88 13.05 -16.14 0.57
N ASP A 89 14.02 -16.71 1.28
CA ASP A 89 14.86 -16.04 2.29
C ASP A 89 16.33 -16.23 1.89
N ALA A 90 16.96 -15.16 1.43
CA ALA A 90 18.30 -15.20 0.84
C ALA A 90 19.15 -14.01 1.27
N LYS A 91 20.47 -14.21 1.29
CA LYS A 91 21.46 -13.20 1.65
C LYS A 91 22.35 -12.91 0.44
N LEU A 92 22.71 -11.64 0.27
CA LEU A 92 23.64 -11.24 -0.79
C LEU A 92 25.05 -11.78 -0.48
N PRO A 93 25.69 -12.52 -1.40
CA PRO A 93 27.04 -13.01 -1.18
C PRO A 93 28.10 -11.91 -1.27
N ASP A 94 29.24 -12.13 -0.64
CA ASP A 94 30.45 -11.34 -0.87
C ASP A 94 31.09 -11.65 -2.25
N LEU A 95 32.22 -11.00 -2.55
CA LEU A 95 32.97 -11.20 -3.80
C LEU A 95 33.51 -12.63 -3.97
N GLN A 96 33.51 -13.45 -2.92
CA GLN A 96 33.93 -14.86 -2.95
C GLN A 96 32.73 -15.83 -2.90
N GLY A 97 31.49 -15.33 -2.99
CA GLY A 97 30.29 -16.17 -2.96
C GLY A 97 29.83 -16.59 -1.56
N ARG A 98 30.39 -16.01 -0.48
CA ARG A 98 30.07 -16.40 0.90
C ARG A 98 28.95 -15.54 1.47
N VAL A 99 28.09 -16.15 2.29
CA VAL A 99 27.02 -15.46 3.04
C VAL A 99 27.15 -15.74 4.54
N PRO A 100 26.79 -14.80 5.42
CA PRO A 100 26.78 -15.03 6.86
C PRO A 100 25.65 -15.98 7.26
N LYS A 101 25.90 -16.92 8.19
CA LYS A 101 24.85 -17.82 8.71
C LYS A 101 23.84 -17.09 9.60
N HIS A 102 24.29 -16.09 10.37
CA HIS A 102 23.47 -15.32 11.32
C HIS A 102 23.86 -13.83 11.30
N GLY A 103 23.02 -12.96 11.86
CA GLY A 103 23.26 -11.52 12.02
C GLY A 103 22.24 -10.89 12.98
N PRO A 104 22.42 -9.62 13.40
CA PRO A 104 21.59 -8.95 14.42
C PRO A 104 20.30 -8.33 13.84
N TYR A 105 19.66 -9.01 12.89
CA TYR A 105 18.39 -8.60 12.27
C TYR A 105 17.28 -9.59 12.64
#